data_AF-A0A8B7Q7D5-F1
#
_entry.id   AF-A0A8B7Q7D5-F1
#
_cell.length_a   1.000
_cell.length_b   1.000
_cell.length_c   1.000
_cell.angle_alpha   90.00
_cell.angle_beta   90.00
_cell.angle_gamma   90.00
#
_symmetry.space_group_name_H-M   'P 1'
#
loop_
_entity.id
_entity.type
_entity.pdbx_description
1 polymer ?
#
loop_
_entity_poly.entity_id
_entity_poly.type
_entity_poly.pdbx_seq_one_letter_code
_entity_poly.pdbx_strand_id
1 'polypeptide(L)'
;MGATVLLWVFLAIITPGVLGELERKHEGQCKFLPKYPFAKPKILSDQSEFAVGTTWEYECLPGYFKRSFFTTCLETSKWSDAQKYCKRE
;
A
#
# COMPACT_ATOMS: atom_id res chain seq x y z
N MET A 1 -23.55 -5.28 -51.68
CA MET A 1 -22.91 -6.09 -50.62
C MET A 1 -21.83 -5.21 -49.99
N GLY A 2 -22.09 -4.56 -48.86
CA GLY A 2 -21.15 -3.53 -48.35
C GLY A 2 -21.55 -2.84 -47.06
N ALA A 3 -22.82 -2.93 -46.65
CA ALA A 3 -23.29 -2.36 -45.38
C ALA A 3 -23.06 -3.30 -44.17
N THR A 4 -22.97 -4.62 -44.40
CA THR A 4 -22.90 -5.62 -43.33
C THR A 4 -21.52 -5.73 -42.68
N VAL A 5 -20.46 -5.38 -43.41
CA VAL A 5 -19.07 -5.47 -42.90
C VAL A 5 -18.78 -4.37 -41.89
N LEU A 6 -19.29 -3.16 -42.11
CA LEU A 6 -19.10 -2.02 -41.21
C LEU A 6 -19.71 -2.28 -39.82
N LEU A 7 -20.91 -2.85 -39.76
CA LEU A 7 -21.61 -3.12 -38.49
C LEU A 7 -20.88 -4.14 -37.60
N TRP A 8 -20.14 -5.08 -38.19
CA TRP A 8 -19.33 -6.03 -37.41
C TRP A 8 -18.06 -5.40 -36.83
N VAL A 9 -17.44 -4.45 -37.55
CA VAL A 9 -16.29 -3.70 -37.02
C VAL A 9 -16.70 -2.84 -35.83
N PHE A 10 -17.91 -2.29 -35.83
CA PHE A 10 -18.42 -1.49 -34.70
C PHE A 10 -18.71 -2.31 -33.44
N LEU A 11 -19.05 -3.59 -33.53
CA LEU A 11 -19.29 -4.42 -32.33
C LEU A 11 -18.00 -4.90 -31.65
N ALA A 12 -16.86 -4.94 -32.35
CA ALA A 12 -15.57 -5.31 -31.76
C ALA A 12 -14.85 -4.14 -31.08
N ILE A 13 -15.26 -2.89 -31.32
CA ILE A 13 -14.63 -1.68 -30.75
C ILE A 13 -15.32 -1.24 -29.44
N ILE A 14 -16.55 -1.72 -29.18
CA ILE A 14 -17.37 -1.31 -28.02
C ILE A 14 -17.40 -2.42 -26.96
N THR A 15 -16.26 -3.06 -26.68
CA THR A 15 -15.99 -3.43 -25.29
C THR A 15 -15.13 -2.31 -24.70
N PRO A 16 -15.73 -1.30 -24.02
CA PRO A 16 -14.98 -0.52 -23.06
C PRO A 16 -14.67 -1.43 -21.86
N GLY A 17 -13.77 -2.39 -22.07
CA GLY A 17 -13.20 -3.31 -21.08
C GLY A 17 -11.70 -3.05 -20.87
N VAL A 18 -11.20 -1.89 -21.31
CA VAL A 18 -9.83 -1.39 -21.06
C VAL A 18 -9.95 0.05 -20.58
N LEU A 19 -10.59 0.23 -19.42
CA LEU A 19 -10.21 1.33 -18.53
C LEU A 19 -9.63 0.70 -17.27
N GLY A 20 -8.38 0.27 -17.43
CA GLY A 20 -7.36 0.40 -16.40
C GLY A 20 -7.75 0.03 -14.98
N GLU A 21 -8.40 -1.11 -14.78
CA GLU A 21 -8.17 -1.86 -13.57
C GLU A 21 -6.79 -2.50 -13.71
N LEU A 22 -5.72 -1.68 -13.60
CA LEU A 22 -4.50 -2.20 -13.01
C LEU A 22 -4.84 -2.39 -11.53
N GLU A 23 -5.69 -3.39 -11.25
CA GLU A 23 -5.72 -4.09 -9.98
C GLU A 23 -4.25 -4.37 -9.72
N ARG A 24 -3.63 -3.52 -8.91
CA ARG A 24 -2.28 -3.71 -8.43
C ARG A 24 -2.37 -4.96 -7.58
N LYS A 25 -2.31 -6.12 -8.22
CA LYS A 25 -1.84 -7.36 -7.65
C LYS A 25 -0.35 -7.14 -7.40
N HIS A 26 -0.06 -6.22 -6.47
CA HIS A 26 1.27 -6.08 -5.93
C HIS A 26 1.54 -7.43 -5.29
N GLU A 27 2.55 -8.10 -5.83
CA GLU A 27 3.05 -9.40 -5.42
C GLU A 27 3.74 -9.32 -4.04
N GLY A 28 3.20 -8.48 -3.16
CA GLY A 28 3.83 -8.09 -1.94
C GLY A 28 2.92 -7.38 -0.97
N GLN A 29 2.17 -8.15 -0.18
CA GLN A 29 1.47 -7.60 0.97
C GLN A 29 2.40 -7.57 2.17
N CYS A 30 2.44 -6.45 2.90
CA CYS A 30 3.17 -6.42 4.16
C CYS A 30 2.40 -7.21 5.20
N LYS A 31 3.07 -8.14 5.87
CA LYS A 31 2.46 -8.96 6.92
C LYS A 31 2.64 -8.33 8.27
N PHE A 32 1.53 -8.21 9.00
CA PHE A 32 1.44 -7.63 10.34
C PHE A 32 2.06 -6.23 10.46
N LEU A 33 1.80 -5.59 11.59
CA LEU A 33 2.45 -4.34 11.94
C LEU A 33 3.86 -4.61 12.52
N PRO A 34 4.89 -3.87 12.06
CA PRO A 34 6.26 -4.08 12.51
C PRO A 34 6.38 -3.70 13.99
N LYS A 35 7.07 -4.55 14.76
CA LYS A 35 7.33 -4.29 16.18
C LYS A 35 8.65 -3.54 16.33
N TYR A 36 8.60 -2.39 16.96
CA TYR A 36 9.79 -1.60 17.27
C TYR A 36 10.04 -1.60 18.79
N PRO A 37 11.29 -1.74 19.26
CA PRO A 37 11.59 -1.65 20.69
C PRO A 37 11.48 -0.23 21.25
N PHE A 38 11.46 0.78 20.37
CA PHE A 38 11.47 2.20 20.71
C PHE A 38 10.14 2.91 20.40
N ALA A 39 9.15 2.21 19.81
CA ALA A 39 7.90 2.82 19.39
C ALA A 39 6.74 1.81 19.36
N LYS A 40 5.52 2.32 19.50
CA LYS A 40 4.27 1.57 19.41
C LYS A 40 3.37 2.17 18.33
N PRO A 41 2.55 1.38 17.62
CA PRO A 41 1.58 1.93 16.69
C PRO A 41 0.54 2.75 17.46
N LYS A 42 0.12 3.90 16.90
CA LYS A 42 -0.93 4.73 17.53
C LYS A 42 -2.30 4.07 17.48
N ILE A 43 -2.57 3.37 16.38
CA ILE A 43 -3.80 2.64 16.14
C ILE A 43 -3.40 1.18 15.94
N LEU A 44 -4.09 0.25 16.61
CA LEU A 44 -3.90 -1.18 16.38
C LEU A 44 -4.79 -1.66 15.24
N SER A 45 -4.37 -2.73 14.58
CA SER A 45 -5.17 -3.41 13.57
C SER A 45 -5.05 -4.91 13.77
N ASP A 46 -6.19 -5.60 13.69
CA ASP A 46 -6.27 -7.06 13.72
C ASP A 46 -5.98 -7.67 12.34
N GLN A 47 -5.72 -6.83 11.34
CA GLN A 47 -5.42 -7.25 9.97
C GLN A 47 -4.04 -7.89 9.89
N SER A 48 -3.97 -9.05 9.23
CA SER A 48 -2.71 -9.78 9.04
C SER A 48 -1.91 -9.31 7.83
N GLU A 49 -2.54 -8.63 6.87
CA GLU A 49 -1.93 -8.26 5.58
C GLU A 49 -2.31 -6.84 5.17
N PHE A 50 -1.35 -6.06 4.68
CA PHE A 50 -1.53 -4.68 4.27
C PHE A 50 -1.09 -4.49 2.82
N ALA A 51 -1.87 -3.72 2.07
CA ALA A 51 -1.56 -3.39 0.69
C ALA A 51 -0.32 -2.49 0.60
N VAL A 52 0.37 -2.54 -0.54
CA VAL A 52 1.49 -1.63 -0.80
C VAL A 52 1.01 -0.18 -0.87
N GLY A 53 1.78 0.72 -0.28
CA GLY A 53 1.42 2.12 -0.09
C GLY A 53 0.62 2.39 1.19
N THR A 54 0.13 1.35 1.88
CA THR A 54 -0.48 1.54 3.20
C THR A 54 0.52 2.16 4.16
N THR A 55 0.10 3.20 4.85
CA THR A 55 0.93 3.95 5.79
C THR A 55 0.35 3.83 7.19
N TRP A 56 1.21 3.69 8.18
CA TRP A 56 0.82 3.50 9.58
C TRP A 56 1.61 4.43 10.48
N GLU A 57 0.92 5.04 11.46
CA GLU A 57 1.54 5.96 12.40
C GLU A 57 2.01 5.24 13.66
N TYR A 58 3.24 5.57 14.07
CA TYR A 58 3.87 5.08 15.28
C TYR A 58 4.24 6.24 16.18
N GLU A 59 4.12 6.02 17.48
CA GLU A 59 4.56 6.92 18.53
C GLU A 59 5.78 6.32 19.24
N CYS A 60 6.83 7.12 19.38
CA CYS A 60 8.01 6.76 20.15
C CYS A 60 7.67 6.66 21.63
N LEU A 61 8.34 5.75 22.33
CA LEU A 61 8.17 5.59 23.77
C LEU A 61 8.69 6.82 24.53
N PRO A 62 8.32 7.01 25.81
CA PRO A 62 8.86 8.09 26.64
C PRO A 62 10.40 8.08 26.68
N GLY A 63 11.04 9.25 26.59
CA GLY A 63 12.50 9.41 26.60
C GLY A 63 13.18 9.57 25.23
N TYR A 64 12.42 9.81 24.16
CA TYR A 64 12.93 10.05 22.80
C TYR A 64 12.47 11.41 22.23
N PHE A 65 13.36 12.12 21.52
CA PHE A 65 13.16 13.49 20.99
C PHE A 65 12.11 13.59 19.87
N LYS A 66 12.07 12.61 18.95
CA LYS A 66 11.04 12.54 17.91
C LYS A 66 9.88 11.74 18.50
N ARG A 67 8.67 12.31 18.57
CA ARG A 67 7.52 11.64 19.22
C ARG A 67 6.74 10.71 18.32
N SER A 68 6.70 10.92 17.01
CA SER A 68 5.99 10.04 16.09
C SER A 68 6.64 10.00 14.71
N PHE A 69 6.34 8.93 13.98
CA PHE A 69 6.77 8.73 12.60
C PHE A 69 5.77 7.84 11.86
N PHE A 70 5.89 7.82 10.54
CA PHE A 70 5.09 6.96 9.68
C PHE A 70 5.96 5.85 9.10
N THR A 71 5.37 4.67 8.96
CA THR A 71 5.96 3.55 8.22
C THR A 71 5.03 3.18 7.08
N THR A 72 5.58 2.93 5.91
CA THR A 72 4.82 2.63 4.69
C THR A 72 5.16 1.23 4.20
N CYS A 73 4.15 0.48 3.78
CA CYS A 73 4.35 -0.80 3.12
C CYS A 73 4.93 -0.57 1.72
N LEU A 74 6.15 -1.05 1.48
CA LEU A 74 6.86 -0.88 0.22
C LEU A 74 6.50 -1.98 -0.78
N GLU A 75 6.79 -1.75 -2.06
CA GLU A 75 6.60 -2.72 -3.15
C GLU A 75 7.36 -4.04 -2.90
N THR A 76 8.39 -3.99 -2.05
CA THR A 76 9.17 -5.16 -1.61
C THR A 76 8.48 -5.99 -0.52
N SER A 77 7.18 -5.78 -0.23
CA SER A 77 6.43 -6.43 0.87
C SER A 77 7.01 -6.17 2.27
N LYS A 78 7.80 -5.11 2.42
CA LYS A 78 8.47 -4.76 3.67
C LYS A 78 8.03 -3.36 4.09
N TRP A 79 7.94 -3.16 5.39
CA TRP A 79 7.76 -1.84 5.96
C TRP A 79 9.03 -0.99 5.77
N SER A 80 8.86 0.29 5.48
CA SER A 80 9.96 1.26 5.36
C SER A 80 10.78 1.34 6.64
N ASP A 81 12.08 1.63 6.51
CA ASP A 81 12.99 1.73 7.66
C ASP A 81 12.53 2.80 8.67
N ALA A 82 12.50 2.42 9.95
CA ALA A 82 12.04 3.27 11.04
C ALA A 82 13.14 3.63 12.05
N GLN A 83 14.34 3.06 11.93
CA GLN A 83 15.38 3.10 12.96
C GLN A 83 15.90 4.52 13.25
N LYS A 84 15.73 5.44 12.30
CA LYS A 84 16.28 6.81 12.37
C LYS A 84 15.35 7.81 13.06
N TYR A 85 14.10 7.43 13.35
CA TYR A 85 13.11 8.37 13.86
C TYR A 85 13.24 8.57 15.36
N CYS A 86 13.10 7.54 16.20
CA CYS A 86 13.16 7.72 17.65
C CYS A 86 14.62 7.81 18.13
N LYS A 87 15.10 9.04 18.40
CA LYS A 87 16.43 9.30 18.98
C LYS A 87 16.32 9.60 20.49
N ARG A 88 17.15 8.95 21.29
CA ARG A 88 17.21 9.19 22.74
C ARG A 88 17.72 10.59 23.03
N GLU A 89 17.19 11.20 24.08
CA GLU A 89 17.70 12.47 24.61
C GLU A 89 19.03 12.32 25.34
#